data_AF-A0A8H7DFG7-F1
#
_entry.id   AF-A0A8H7DFG7-F1
#
_cell.length_a   1.000
_cell.length_b   1.000
_cell.length_c   1.000
_cell.angle_alpha   90.00
_cell.angle_beta   90.00
_cell.angle_gamma   90.00
#
_symmetry.space_group_name_H-M   'P 1'
#
loop_
_entity.id
_entity.type
_entity.pdbx_description
1 polymer ?
#
loop_
_entity_poly.entity_id
_entity_poly.type
_entity_poly.pdbx_seq_one_letter_code
_entity_poly.pdbx_strand_id
1 'polypeptide(L)'
;MQEHPSAITERAKLLTRQTPIDSALDPLAFHLSLGLAYTVGSAVGSRPPSNDSCLAAFVSPNTAGLTAGARAWSKHAHRSQPQDIPSEDVTKTAEASAGWWGTPSGPVAVINERAPALFWKVMNAATWRNLHWLPHQILVYEVRVAEGYGMRWSQDRSGTQSEDDMPPWVLRGFVEPMMEDGHTVGWRH
;
A
#
# COMPACT_ATOMS: atom_id res chain seq x y z
N MET A 1 8.04 5.31 -9.86
CA MET A 1 7.58 3.90 -9.92
C MET A 1 7.66 3.44 -11.36
N GLN A 2 8.56 2.52 -11.70
CA GLN A 2 8.79 2.10 -13.09
C GLN A 2 7.97 0.83 -13.40
N GLU A 3 7.10 0.91 -14.41
CA GLU A 3 6.40 -0.25 -14.96
C GLU A 3 7.27 -0.97 -16.00
N HIS A 4 6.86 -2.19 -16.35
CA HIS A 4 7.44 -2.97 -17.43
C HIS A 4 7.34 -2.18 -18.75
N PRO A 5 8.37 -2.20 -19.64
CA PRO A 5 8.37 -1.39 -20.86
C PRO A 5 7.16 -1.62 -21.78
N SER A 6 6.59 -2.83 -21.77
CA SER A 6 5.39 -3.13 -22.57
C SER A 6 4.08 -2.67 -21.94
N ALA A 7 4.05 -2.21 -20.69
CA ALA A 7 2.82 -1.92 -19.96
C ALA A 7 1.93 -0.90 -20.69
N ILE A 8 2.53 0.15 -21.28
CA ILE A 8 1.81 1.16 -22.05
C ILE A 8 1.13 0.51 -23.27
N THR A 9 1.88 -0.29 -24.03
CA THR A 9 1.37 -0.99 -25.21
C THR A 9 0.25 -1.97 -24.85
N GLU A 10 0.39 -2.72 -23.76
CA GLU A 10 -0.65 -3.67 -23.32
C GLU A 10 -1.91 -2.95 -22.82
N ARG A 11 -1.78 -1.81 -22.11
CA ARG A 11 -2.94 -0.98 -21.75
C ARG A 11 -3.64 -0.42 -22.99
N ALA A 12 -2.89 0.02 -24.01
CA ALA A 12 -3.47 0.52 -25.25
C ALA A 12 -4.31 -0.56 -25.97
N LYS A 13 -3.86 -1.83 -25.97
CA LYS A 13 -4.64 -2.95 -26.51
C LYS A 13 -5.94 -3.20 -25.76
N LEU A 14 -5.99 -2.94 -24.44
CA LEU A 14 -7.21 -3.10 -23.65
C LEU A 14 -8.27 -2.05 -23.99
N LEU A 15 -7.86 -0.82 -24.26
CA LEU A 15 -8.78 0.27 -24.60
C LEU A 15 -9.53 0.01 -25.91
N THR A 16 -8.93 -0.75 -26.83
CA THR A 16 -9.54 -1.08 -28.13
C THR A 16 -10.20 -2.46 -28.14
N ARG A 17 -10.14 -3.20 -27.03
CA ARG A 17 -10.67 -4.56 -26.93
C ARG A 17 -12.19 -4.56 -26.87
N GLN A 18 -12.81 -5.43 -27.66
CA GLN A 18 -14.27 -5.63 -27.70
C GLN A 18 -14.72 -6.90 -26.98
N THR A 19 -13.81 -7.85 -26.75
CA THR A 19 -14.12 -9.12 -26.09
C THR A 19 -14.02 -9.01 -24.57
N PRO A 20 -14.88 -9.73 -23.82
CA PRO A 20 -14.76 -9.82 -22.37
C PRO A 20 -13.39 -10.32 -21.93
N ILE A 21 -12.96 -9.85 -20.76
CA ILE A 21 -11.68 -10.24 -20.16
C ILE A 21 -11.93 -11.44 -19.25
N ASP A 22 -11.19 -12.51 -19.50
CA ASP A 22 -11.20 -13.74 -18.70
C ASP A 22 -9.81 -13.92 -18.08
N SER A 23 -9.75 -14.06 -16.76
CA SER A 23 -8.51 -14.23 -16.01
C SER A 23 -7.75 -15.52 -16.36
N ALA A 24 -8.45 -16.58 -16.79
CA ALA A 24 -7.83 -17.84 -17.16
C ALA A 24 -7.24 -17.82 -18.57
N LEU A 25 -7.87 -17.07 -19.49
CA LEU A 25 -7.45 -17.00 -20.90
C LEU A 25 -6.47 -15.86 -21.16
N ASP A 26 -6.60 -14.75 -20.45
CA ASP A 26 -5.77 -13.56 -20.63
C ASP A 26 -5.45 -12.91 -19.27
N PRO A 27 -4.52 -13.52 -18.52
CA PRO A 27 -4.25 -13.11 -17.15
C PRO A 27 -3.61 -11.72 -17.07
N LEU A 28 -2.89 -11.29 -18.11
CA LEU A 28 -2.30 -9.94 -18.19
C LEU A 28 -3.36 -8.88 -18.47
N ALA A 29 -4.28 -9.14 -19.41
CA ALA A 29 -5.42 -8.26 -19.63
C ALA A 29 -6.25 -8.10 -18.35
N PHE A 30 -6.51 -9.20 -17.66
CA PHE A 30 -7.20 -9.20 -16.38
C PHE A 30 -6.48 -8.34 -15.35
N HIS A 31 -5.18 -8.57 -15.13
CA HIS A 31 -4.35 -7.80 -14.20
C HIS A 31 -4.40 -6.29 -14.47
N LEU A 32 -4.22 -5.89 -15.72
CA LEU A 32 -4.24 -4.49 -16.13
C LEU A 32 -5.64 -3.86 -16.03
N SER A 33 -6.70 -4.64 -16.29
CA SER A 33 -8.09 -4.19 -16.17
C SER A 33 -8.50 -3.88 -14.73
N LEU A 34 -7.84 -4.51 -13.76
CA LEU A 34 -7.98 -4.21 -12.33
C LEU A 34 -7.25 -2.92 -11.92
N GLY A 35 -6.63 -2.21 -12.87
CA GLY A 35 -5.85 -0.99 -12.61
C GLY A 35 -4.52 -1.27 -11.91
N LEU A 36 -4.03 -2.50 -11.93
CA LEU A 36 -2.75 -2.86 -11.35
C LEU A 36 -1.61 -2.49 -12.30
N ALA A 37 -0.51 -2.02 -11.73
CA ALA A 37 0.75 -1.79 -12.40
C ALA A 37 1.33 -3.12 -12.88
N TYR A 38 1.95 -3.12 -14.06
CA TYR A 38 2.65 -4.29 -14.56
C TYR A 38 4.16 -4.10 -14.38
N THR A 39 4.80 -4.97 -13.59
CA THR A 39 6.24 -4.96 -13.30
C THR A 39 6.82 -6.37 -13.43
N VAL A 40 8.16 -6.50 -13.41
CA VAL A 40 8.87 -7.80 -13.59
C VAL A 40 8.49 -8.86 -12.54
N GLY A 41 7.89 -8.47 -11.41
CA GLY A 41 7.41 -9.40 -10.37
C GLY A 41 5.89 -9.47 -10.22
N SER A 42 5.12 -8.89 -11.14
CA SER A 42 3.65 -8.84 -11.02
C SER A 42 3.04 -10.23 -10.95
N ALA A 43 2.10 -10.40 -10.03
CA ALA A 43 1.35 -11.62 -9.84
C ALA A 43 0.19 -11.72 -10.84
N VAL A 44 0.54 -11.76 -12.12
CA VAL A 44 -0.40 -11.79 -13.24
C VAL A 44 -1.35 -12.99 -13.09
N GLY A 45 -2.66 -12.75 -13.23
CA GLY A 45 -3.71 -13.75 -13.01
C GLY A 45 -4.20 -13.88 -11.55
N SER A 46 -3.53 -13.25 -10.58
CA SER A 46 -4.01 -13.21 -9.20
C SER A 46 -4.98 -12.06 -8.95
N ARG A 47 -5.89 -12.24 -7.99
CA ARG A 47 -6.84 -11.20 -7.57
C ARG A 47 -6.28 -10.38 -6.39
N PRO A 48 -6.33 -9.04 -6.44
CA PRO A 48 -6.00 -8.20 -5.30
C PRO A 48 -7.11 -8.30 -4.23
N PRO A 49 -6.82 -7.92 -2.98
CA PRO A 49 -7.85 -7.80 -1.94
C PRO A 49 -8.88 -6.73 -2.30
N SER A 50 -10.10 -6.88 -1.79
CA SER A 50 -11.07 -5.78 -1.79
C SER A 50 -10.66 -4.70 -0.78
N ASN A 51 -11.23 -3.50 -0.92
CA ASN A 51 -11.04 -2.44 0.07
C ASN A 51 -11.50 -2.88 1.47
N ASP A 52 -12.58 -3.67 1.56
CA ASP A 52 -13.09 -4.19 2.82
C ASP A 52 -12.11 -5.18 3.46
N SER A 53 -11.49 -6.07 2.68
CA SER A 53 -10.44 -6.97 3.17
C SER A 53 -9.23 -6.19 3.66
N CYS A 54 -8.82 -5.15 2.93
CA CYS A 54 -7.73 -4.27 3.35
C CYS A 54 -8.06 -3.54 4.65
N LEU A 55 -9.29 -3.02 4.77
CA LEU A 55 -9.76 -2.32 5.97
C LEU A 55 -9.85 -3.26 7.16
N ALA A 56 -10.40 -4.47 6.99
CA ALA A 56 -10.47 -5.49 8.03
C ALA A 56 -9.08 -5.84 8.58
N ALA A 57 -8.10 -6.03 7.69
CA ALA A 57 -6.71 -6.23 8.08
C ALA A 57 -6.12 -5.02 8.80
N PHE A 58 -6.48 -3.80 8.37
CA PHE A 58 -6.02 -2.56 8.96
C PHE A 58 -6.56 -2.33 10.38
N VAL A 59 -7.84 -2.64 10.63
CA VAL A 59 -8.49 -2.47 11.94
C VAL A 59 -8.33 -3.67 12.87
N SER A 60 -7.64 -4.73 12.43
CA SER A 60 -7.39 -5.92 13.25
C SER A 60 -6.64 -5.55 14.54
N PRO A 61 -7.15 -5.94 15.73
CA PRO A 61 -6.54 -5.58 17.00
C PRO A 61 -5.22 -6.32 17.22
N ASN A 62 -4.31 -5.71 17.97
CA ASN A 62 -3.11 -6.35 18.46
C ASN A 62 -3.10 -6.50 19.98
N THR A 63 -2.07 -7.16 20.51
CA THR A 63 -1.90 -7.42 21.94
C THR A 63 -1.72 -6.16 22.80
N ALA A 64 -1.36 -5.02 22.21
CA ALA A 64 -1.21 -3.74 22.89
C ALA A 64 -2.50 -2.88 22.83
N GLY A 65 -3.61 -3.42 22.33
CA GLY A 65 -4.89 -2.71 22.21
C GLY A 65 -4.96 -1.71 21.04
N LEU A 66 -3.88 -1.54 20.27
CA LEU A 66 -3.89 -0.77 19.03
C LEU A 66 -4.39 -1.64 17.87
N THR A 67 -5.00 -1.04 16.86
CA THR A 67 -5.19 -1.73 15.57
C THR A 67 -3.87 -1.88 14.82
N ALA A 68 -3.80 -2.78 13.85
CA ALA A 68 -2.62 -2.95 12.99
C ALA A 68 -2.22 -1.63 12.31
N GLY A 69 -3.21 -0.91 11.78
CA GLY A 69 -3.04 0.40 11.15
C GLY A 69 -2.59 1.49 12.13
N ALA A 70 -3.21 1.57 13.31
CA ALA A 70 -2.81 2.51 14.35
C ALA A 70 -1.36 2.26 14.81
N ARG A 71 -0.97 0.99 14.97
CA ARG A 71 0.42 0.63 15.30
C ARG A 71 1.40 0.98 14.18
N ALA A 72 1.02 0.73 12.92
CA ALA A 72 1.84 1.13 11.78
C ALA A 72 2.01 2.65 11.73
N TRP A 73 0.94 3.41 11.96
CA TRP A 73 0.99 4.87 12.03
C TRP A 73 1.93 5.36 13.13
N SER A 74 1.86 4.83 14.36
CA SER A 74 2.79 5.19 15.44
C SER A 74 4.26 4.94 15.09
N LYS A 75 4.55 3.97 14.22
CA LYS A 75 5.91 3.70 13.75
C LYS A 75 6.36 4.59 12.61
N HIS A 76 5.46 5.07 11.77
CA HIS A 76 5.80 5.79 10.54
C HIS A 76 5.58 7.31 10.63
N ALA A 77 4.85 7.80 11.63
CA ALA A 77 4.54 9.22 11.79
C ALA A 77 5.78 10.14 11.68
N HIS A 78 6.86 9.78 12.39
CA HIS A 78 8.11 10.54 12.40
C HIS A 78 8.90 10.48 11.09
N ARG A 79 8.58 9.55 10.20
CA ARG A 79 9.33 9.31 8.94
C ARG A 79 8.92 10.26 7.82
N SER A 80 7.78 10.92 7.97
CA SER A 80 7.23 11.85 7.00
C SER A 80 7.43 13.33 7.37
N GLN A 81 8.19 13.62 8.43
CA GLN A 81 8.44 14.98 8.88
C GLN A 81 9.45 15.69 7.95
N PRO A 82 9.25 16.98 7.63
CA PRO A 82 10.25 17.76 6.91
C PRO A 82 11.54 17.80 7.74
N GLN A 83 12.66 17.37 7.15
CA GLN A 83 13.98 17.69 7.67
C GLN A 83 14.25 19.14 7.22
N ASP A 84 14.61 20.01 8.17
CA ASP A 84 15.06 21.38 7.95
C ASP A 84 13.96 22.43 7.63
N ILE A 85 13.21 22.83 8.66
CA ILE A 85 12.70 24.21 8.73
C ILE A 85 13.64 24.97 9.68
N PRO A 86 14.37 25.99 9.21
CA PRO A 86 15.13 26.87 10.09
C PRO A 86 14.19 27.48 11.10
N SER A 87 14.45 27.21 12.37
CA SER A 87 13.67 27.65 13.51
C SER A 87 13.81 29.17 13.72
N GLU A 88 13.20 29.98 12.86
CA GLU A 88 13.15 31.44 13.07
C GLU A 88 11.73 32.06 13.00
N ASP A 89 10.66 31.27 12.95
CA ASP A 89 9.30 31.84 13.05
C ASP A 89 8.35 30.91 13.82
N VAL A 90 8.24 31.15 15.14
CA VAL A 90 7.53 30.32 16.15
C VAL A 90 6.00 30.51 16.09
N THR A 91 5.44 30.81 14.92
CA THR A 91 3.99 31.00 14.77
C THR A 91 3.33 30.18 13.66
N LYS A 92 4.05 29.23 13.04
CA LYS A 92 3.45 28.24 12.11
C LYS A 92 3.12 26.93 12.83
N THR A 93 1.89 26.93 13.36
CA THR A 93 0.98 25.82 13.73
C THR A 93 1.53 24.39 13.80
N ALA A 94 1.13 23.66 14.85
CA ALA A 94 1.42 22.24 15.08
C ALA A 94 1.07 21.28 13.90
N GLU A 95 0.33 21.75 12.91
CA GLU A 95 0.04 21.03 11.66
C GLU A 95 1.22 21.01 10.68
N ALA A 96 2.07 22.05 10.69
CA ALA A 96 3.22 22.16 9.78
C ALA A 96 4.37 21.19 10.13
N SER A 97 4.45 20.72 11.38
CA SER A 97 5.50 19.80 11.85
C SER A 97 5.08 18.32 11.89
N ALA A 98 3.82 18.00 11.56
CA ALA A 98 3.27 16.66 11.74
C ALA A 98 3.67 15.65 10.65
N GLY A 99 4.28 16.12 9.55
CA GLY A 99 4.63 15.29 8.39
C GLY A 99 3.42 14.78 7.61
N TRP A 100 3.65 14.07 6.49
CA TRP A 100 2.57 13.57 5.63
C TRP A 100 1.58 12.63 6.35
N TRP A 101 2.08 11.76 7.23
CA TRP A 101 1.26 10.82 8.00
C TRP A 101 0.53 11.49 9.18
N GLY A 102 0.91 12.71 9.56
CA GLY A 102 0.47 13.32 10.79
C GLY A 102 1.00 12.60 12.04
N THR A 103 0.67 13.12 13.22
CA THR A 103 1.16 12.59 14.50
C THR A 103 0.05 11.85 15.27
N PRO A 104 0.23 10.55 15.60
CA PRO A 104 -0.67 9.83 16.47
C PRO A 104 -0.49 10.35 17.89
N SER A 105 -1.56 10.90 18.45
CA SER A 105 -1.56 11.51 19.78
C SER A 105 -2.84 11.19 20.54
N GLY A 106 -2.72 11.13 21.86
CA GLY A 106 -3.82 10.81 22.78
C GLY A 106 -3.90 9.33 23.17
N PRO A 107 -4.98 8.94 23.87
CA PRO A 107 -5.21 7.56 24.30
C PRO A 107 -5.30 6.57 23.15
N VAL A 108 -4.99 5.29 23.41
CA VAL A 108 -5.05 4.19 22.42
C VAL A 108 -6.37 4.16 21.65
N ALA A 109 -7.51 4.35 22.35
CA ALA A 109 -8.82 4.39 21.72
C ALA A 109 -8.94 5.51 20.68
N VAL A 110 -8.42 6.71 20.99
CA VAL A 110 -8.44 7.86 20.08
C VAL A 110 -7.53 7.63 18.87
N ILE A 111 -6.37 7.02 19.06
CA ILE A 111 -5.47 6.69 17.94
C ILE A 111 -6.15 5.66 17.02
N ASN A 112 -6.79 4.64 17.58
CA ASN A 112 -7.53 3.63 16.82
C ASN A 112 -8.70 4.23 16.03
N GLU A 113 -9.45 5.16 16.64
CA GLU A 113 -10.57 5.85 15.99
C GLU A 113 -10.12 6.72 14.81
N ARG A 114 -8.94 7.35 14.92
CA ARG A 114 -8.40 8.24 13.88
C ARG A 114 -7.68 7.51 12.76
N ALA A 115 -7.08 6.35 13.03
CA ALA A 115 -6.27 5.63 12.04
C ALA A 115 -7.02 5.31 10.72
N PRO A 116 -8.32 4.94 10.71
CA PRO A 116 -9.07 4.74 9.46
C PRO A 116 -9.15 5.97 8.54
N ALA A 117 -9.03 7.18 9.07
CA ALA A 117 -8.97 8.38 8.22
C ALA A 117 -7.71 8.37 7.34
N LEU A 118 -6.57 7.88 7.85
CA LEU A 118 -5.35 7.70 7.06
C LEU A 118 -5.50 6.58 6.03
N PHE A 119 -6.20 5.50 6.38
CA PHE A 119 -6.52 4.44 5.44
C PHE A 119 -7.24 5.03 4.22
N TRP A 120 -8.33 5.77 4.44
CA TRP A 120 -9.10 6.37 3.35
C TRP A 120 -8.37 7.49 2.63
N LYS A 121 -7.52 8.26 3.32
CA LYS A 121 -6.61 9.25 2.70
C LYS A 121 -5.78 8.60 1.58
N VAL A 122 -5.16 7.45 1.85
CA VAL A 122 -4.34 6.73 0.85
C VAL A 122 -5.22 6.03 -0.19
N MET A 123 -6.25 5.30 0.24
CA MET A 123 -7.05 4.47 -0.67
C MET A 123 -7.83 5.31 -1.69
N ASN A 124 -8.34 6.49 -1.30
CA ASN A 124 -9.07 7.38 -2.20
C ASN A 124 -8.15 8.18 -3.13
N ALA A 125 -6.92 8.45 -2.72
CA ALA A 125 -5.93 9.16 -3.52
C ALA A 125 -4.96 8.21 -4.27
N ALA A 126 -5.28 6.92 -4.32
CA ALA A 126 -4.42 5.90 -4.91
C ALA A 126 -4.23 6.13 -6.42
N THR A 127 -3.01 6.49 -6.81
CA THR A 127 -2.63 6.66 -8.22
C THR A 127 -1.88 5.44 -8.76
N TRP A 128 -1.38 4.59 -7.86
CA TRP A 128 -0.63 3.40 -8.22
C TRP A 128 -0.99 2.24 -7.32
N ARG A 129 -1.26 1.09 -7.92
CA ARG A 129 -1.58 -0.17 -7.24
C ARG A 129 -0.78 -1.27 -7.87
N ASN A 130 -0.19 -2.16 -7.08
CA ASN A 130 0.53 -3.30 -7.61
C ASN A 130 0.26 -4.55 -6.80
N LEU A 131 0.23 -5.68 -7.50
CA LEU A 131 0.13 -7.00 -6.94
C LEU A 131 1.33 -7.80 -7.43
N HIS A 132 2.19 -8.25 -6.52
CA HIS A 132 3.45 -8.89 -6.87
C HIS A 132 3.84 -9.98 -5.88
N TRP A 133 4.70 -10.89 -6.34
CA TRP A 133 5.22 -11.97 -5.51
C TRP A 133 6.52 -11.54 -4.81
N LEU A 134 6.61 -11.86 -3.54
CA LEU A 134 7.88 -12.03 -2.83
C LEU A 134 8.27 -13.53 -2.84
N PRO A 135 9.53 -13.86 -2.53
CA PRO A 135 9.94 -15.24 -2.30
C PRO A 135 9.01 -15.97 -1.32
N HIS A 136 8.98 -17.30 -1.42
CA HIS A 136 8.17 -18.19 -0.58
C HIS A 136 6.66 -18.00 -0.73
N GLN A 137 6.18 -17.69 -1.95
CA GLN A 137 4.75 -17.60 -2.26
C GLN A 137 4.01 -16.57 -1.42
N ILE A 138 4.68 -15.48 -1.05
CA ILE A 138 4.05 -14.37 -0.35
C ILE A 138 3.53 -13.38 -1.40
N LEU A 139 2.21 -13.31 -1.53
CA LEU A 139 1.57 -12.34 -2.39
C LEU A 139 1.49 -10.99 -1.67
N VAL A 140 1.85 -9.92 -2.36
CA VAL A 140 1.87 -8.56 -1.80
C VAL A 140 1.01 -7.63 -2.64
N TYR A 141 0.10 -6.94 -1.96
CA TYR A 141 -0.68 -5.85 -2.52
C TYR A 141 -0.17 -4.52 -1.97
N GLU A 142 0.13 -3.59 -2.85
CA GLU A 142 0.68 -2.29 -2.51
C GLU A 142 -0.12 -1.19 -3.18
N VAL A 143 -0.45 -0.16 -2.42
CA VAL A 143 -1.18 1.01 -2.88
C VAL A 143 -0.37 2.24 -2.54
N ARG A 144 -0.20 3.14 -3.51
CA ARG A 144 0.51 4.40 -3.34
C ARG A 144 -0.27 5.58 -3.92
N VAL A 145 -0.07 6.73 -3.29
CA VAL A 145 -0.46 8.04 -3.81
C VAL A 145 0.63 8.62 -4.71
N ALA A 146 0.36 9.74 -5.37
CA ALA A 146 1.28 10.35 -6.34
C ALA A 146 2.63 10.73 -5.72
N GLU A 147 2.61 11.19 -4.47
CA GLU A 147 3.80 11.58 -3.69
C GLU A 147 4.64 10.36 -3.27
N GLY A 148 4.16 9.14 -3.51
CA GLY A 148 4.88 7.90 -3.23
C GLY A 148 4.57 7.28 -1.87
N TYR A 149 3.89 7.97 -0.95
CA TYR A 149 3.39 7.37 0.29
C TYR A 149 2.35 6.28 0.00
N GLY A 150 2.25 5.29 0.88
CA GLY A 150 1.36 4.17 0.61
C GLY A 150 1.19 3.18 1.75
N MET A 151 0.48 2.11 1.45
CA MET A 151 0.23 0.99 2.35
C MET A 151 0.45 -0.34 1.64
N ARG A 152 0.85 -1.34 2.41
CA ARG A 152 1.14 -2.68 1.89
C ARG A 152 0.45 -3.74 2.74
N TRP A 153 -0.14 -4.72 2.05
CA TRP A 153 -0.69 -5.93 2.63
C TRP A 153 0.00 -7.15 2.04
N SER A 154 -0.02 -8.26 2.77
CA SER A 154 0.45 -9.54 2.26
C SER A 154 -0.50 -10.68 2.59
N GLN A 155 -0.44 -11.73 1.78
CA GLN A 155 -1.09 -12.99 2.01
C GLN A 155 -0.05 -14.09 1.79
N ASP A 156 0.23 -14.89 2.82
CA ASP A 156 1.14 -16.03 2.72
C ASP A 156 0.40 -17.19 2.05
N ARG A 157 0.87 -17.64 0.88
CA ARG A 157 0.21 -18.70 0.11
C ARG A 157 1.04 -19.99 0.07
N SER A 158 2.05 -20.10 0.92
CA SER A 158 2.98 -21.24 0.91
C SER A 158 2.33 -22.59 1.27
N GLY A 159 1.25 -22.58 2.04
CA GLY A 159 0.52 -23.79 2.46
C GLY A 159 -0.82 -24.02 1.77
N THR A 160 -1.23 -23.14 0.85
CA THR A 160 -2.60 -23.14 0.32
C THR A 160 -2.76 -24.10 -0.84
N GLN A 161 -3.81 -24.93 -0.80
CA GLN A 161 -4.11 -25.93 -1.86
C GLN A 161 -5.29 -25.52 -2.77
N SER A 162 -6.17 -24.62 -2.33
CA SER A 162 -7.32 -24.13 -3.10
C SER A 162 -7.67 -22.67 -2.76
N GLU A 163 -8.50 -22.02 -3.60
CA GLU A 163 -8.97 -20.65 -3.35
C GLU A 163 -9.84 -20.51 -2.08
N ASP A 164 -10.45 -21.60 -1.62
CA ASP A 164 -11.27 -21.61 -0.39
C ASP A 164 -10.41 -21.60 0.88
N ASP A 165 -9.14 -21.97 0.79
CA ASP A 165 -8.19 -22.06 1.91
C ASP A 165 -7.17 -20.90 1.92
N MET A 166 -7.55 -19.79 1.29
CA MET A 166 -6.71 -18.60 1.21
C MET A 166 -6.71 -17.88 2.56
N PRO A 167 -5.55 -17.68 3.21
CA PRO A 167 -5.51 -17.00 4.50
C PRO A 167 -5.92 -15.53 4.34
N PRO A 168 -6.35 -14.86 5.42
CA PRO A 168 -6.72 -13.46 5.35
C PRO A 168 -5.51 -12.60 4.96
N TRP A 169 -5.79 -11.47 4.29
CA TRP A 169 -4.78 -10.45 4.06
C TRP A 169 -4.34 -9.82 5.39
N VAL A 170 -3.04 -9.56 5.51
CA VAL A 170 -2.43 -8.96 6.70
C VAL A 170 -1.77 -7.65 6.31
N LEU A 171 -2.03 -6.59 7.08
CA LEU A 171 -1.33 -5.32 6.91
C LEU A 171 0.15 -5.48 7.26
N ARG A 172 1.03 -5.18 6.31
CA ARG A 172 2.48 -5.13 6.52
C ARG A 172 2.93 -3.80 7.12
N GLY A 173 2.29 -2.71 6.69
CA GLY A 173 2.56 -1.37 7.22
C GLY A 173 2.44 -0.27 6.16
N PHE A 174 2.94 0.90 6.51
CA PHE A 174 3.04 2.04 5.61
C PHE A 174 4.30 1.95 4.75
N VAL A 175 4.30 2.70 3.66
CA VAL A 175 5.38 2.72 2.70
C VAL A 175 5.73 4.16 2.39
N GLU A 176 7.00 4.51 2.50
CA GLU A 176 7.51 5.84 2.21
C GLU A 176 7.83 5.98 0.70
N PRO A 177 7.94 7.22 0.19
CA PRO A 177 8.40 7.48 -1.17
C PRO A 177 9.75 6.79 -1.44
N MET A 178 9.95 6.37 -2.69
CA MET A 178 11.21 5.75 -3.09
C MET A 178 12.35 6.76 -2.94
N MET A 179 13.39 6.42 -2.16
CA MET A 179 14.62 7.19 -2.10
C MET A 179 15.61 6.64 -3.13
N GLU A 180 16.12 7.50 -4.00
CA GLU A 180 17.05 7.15 -5.09
C GLU A 180 18.30 6.42 -4.56
N ASP A 181 18.81 6.81 -3.39
CA ASP A 181 19.98 6.21 -2.73
C ASP A 181 19.65 5.38 -1.48
N GLY A 182 18.40 4.92 -1.32
CA GLY A 182 17.97 4.21 -0.11
C GLY A 182 18.80 2.97 0.23
N HIS A 183 19.33 2.29 -0.77
CA HIS A 183 20.20 1.13 -0.61
C HIS A 183 21.56 1.48 0.03
N THR A 184 22.09 2.67 -0.26
CA THR A 184 23.42 3.14 0.20
C THR A 184 23.38 3.63 1.64
N VAL A 185 22.27 4.24 2.06
CA VAL A 185 22.13 4.80 3.42
C VAL A 185 21.48 3.84 4.42
N GLY A 186 21.24 2.60 4.01
CA GLY A 186 20.42 1.64 4.75
C GLY A 186 18.98 2.14 4.80
N TRP A 187 18.14 1.62 3.91
CA TRP A 187 16.75 2.05 3.71
C TRP A 187 16.15 2.58 5.02
N ARG A 188 15.89 3.88 5.10
CA ARG A 188 15.03 4.40 6.16
C ARG A 188 13.62 3.92 5.83
N HIS A 189 13.33 2.68 6.21
CA HIS A 189 11.98 2.14 6.24
C HIS A 189 11.16 3.00 7.17
#